data_AF-A0A8C7KFT7-F1
#
_entry.id   AF-A0A8C7KFT7-F1
#
_cell.length_a   1.000
_cell.length_b   1.000
_cell.length_c   1.000
_cell.angle_alpha   90.00
_cell.angle_beta   90.00
_cell.angle_gamma   90.00
#
_symmetry.space_group_name_H-M   'P 1'
#
loop_
_entity.id
_entity.type
_entity.pdbx_description
1 polymer ?
#
loop_
_entity_poly.entity_id
_entity_poly.type
_entity_poly.pdbx_seq_one_letter_code
_entity_poly.pdbx_strand_id
1 'polypeptide(L)' 'MASGVGKHKLLAMGPTEAWSVREKLCLATSVMKSGDQNWVSVSRAIKLFADAGRPPDWFSQKHCASQYSELLETTETPK' A
#
# COMPACT_ATOMS: atom_id res chain seq x y z
N MET A 1 -26.68 14.28 15.73
CA MET A 1 -26.30 13.35 16.82
C MET A 1 -26.47 11.95 16.25
N ALA A 2 -25.51 11.03 16.18
CA ALA A 2 -24.31 10.82 16.98
C ALA A 2 -23.20 10.18 16.15
N SER A 3 -21.97 10.48 16.56
CA SER A 3 -20.70 9.94 16.09
C SER A 3 -20.56 8.45 16.40
N GLY A 4 -19.90 7.70 15.52
CA GLY A 4 -19.51 6.30 15.74
C GLY A 4 -18.05 6.07 15.36
N VAL A 5 -17.12 6.56 16.18
CA VAL A 5 -15.68 6.26 16.10
C VAL A 5 -15.45 4.79 16.47
N GLY A 6 -15.29 3.95 15.45
CA GLY A 6 -14.86 2.55 15.55
C GLY A 6 -13.34 2.45 15.45
N LYS A 7 -12.69 2.67 16.58
CA LYS A 7 -11.27 2.46 16.87
C LYS A 7 -10.85 0.98 16.68
N HIS A 8 -10.50 0.59 15.47
CA HIS A 8 -9.77 -0.66 15.24
C HIS A 8 -8.28 -0.34 15.08
N LYS A 9 -7.58 -0.36 16.23
CA LYS A 9 -6.13 -0.45 16.31
C LYS A 9 -5.70 -1.79 15.73
N LEU A 10 -5.69 -1.90 14.40
CA LEU A 10 -5.06 -3.01 13.70
C LEU A 10 -3.56 -2.78 13.81
N LEU A 11 -2.99 -3.54 14.74
CA LEU A 11 -1.57 -3.77 14.92
C LEU A 11 -0.87 -3.69 13.56
N ALA A 12 -0.04 -2.66 13.37
CA ALA A 12 0.94 -2.59 12.31
C ALA A 12 1.97 -3.69 12.55
N MET A 13 1.60 -4.92 12.23
CA MET A 13 2.55 -6.00 12.00
C MET A 13 2.91 -5.90 10.52
N GLY A 14 3.71 -4.89 10.21
CA GLY A 14 4.38 -4.82 8.92
C GLY A 14 5.24 -6.09 8.77
N PRO A 15 5.31 -6.68 7.58
CA PRO A 15 6.28 -7.73 7.32
C PRO A 15 7.67 -7.20 7.66
N THR A 16 8.52 -8.06 8.22
CA THR A 16 9.91 -7.81 8.59
C THR A 16 10.85 -7.51 7.41
N GLU A 17 10.31 -7.05 6.28
CA GLU A 17 11.02 -6.57 5.11
C GLU A 17 10.39 -5.26 4.62
N ALA A 18 11.22 -4.25 4.40
CA ALA A 18 10.73 -2.97 3.88
C ALA A 18 10.36 -3.09 2.39
N TRP A 19 9.31 -2.36 1.98
CA TRP A 19 9.07 -2.11 0.56
C TRP A 19 10.26 -1.35 -0.02
N SER A 20 10.82 -1.87 -1.11
CA SER A 20 11.88 -1.21 -1.85
C SER A 20 11.36 0.08 -2.50
N VAL A 21 12.27 1.00 -2.82
CA VAL A 21 11.93 2.23 -3.53
C VAL A 21 11.24 1.93 -4.87
N ARG A 22 11.69 0.89 -5.58
CA ARG A 22 11.06 0.44 -6.84
C ARG A 22 9.60 0.06 -6.61
N GLU A 23 9.32 -0.77 -5.61
CA GLU A 23 7.96 -1.21 -5.30
C GLU A 23 7.07 -0.03 -4.90
N LYS A 24 7.58 0.88 -4.07
CA LYS A 24 6.86 2.12 -3.68
C LYS A 24 6.51 2.99 -4.88
N LEU A 25 7.46 3.19 -5.80
CA LEU A 25 7.23 3.96 -7.03
C LEU A 25 6.25 3.26 -7.97
N CYS A 26 6.36 1.94 -8.15
CA CYS A 26 5.43 1.15 -8.94
C CYS A 26 4.02 1.17 -8.35
N LEU A 27 3.88 1.15 -7.02
CA LEU A 27 2.60 1.30 -6.32
C LEU A 27 1.97 2.65 -6.62
N ALA A 28 2.70 3.74 -6.35
CA ALA A 28 2.22 5.10 -6.59
C ALA A 28 1.82 5.32 -8.06
N THR A 29 2.63 4.84 -9.00
CA THR A 29 2.33 4.91 -10.44
C THR A 29 1.07 4.13 -10.81
N SER A 30 0.90 2.93 -10.23
CA SER A 30 -0.27 2.09 -10.49
C SER A 30 -1.55 2.74 -9.95
N VAL A 31 -1.48 3.34 -8.75
CA VAL A 31 -2.60 4.10 -8.16
C VAL A 31 -2.91 5.33 -8.99
N MET A 32 -1.91 6.08 -9.45
CA MET A 32 -2.11 7.24 -10.35
C MET A 32 -2.86 6.86 -11.64
N LYS A 33 -2.61 5.66 -12.18
CA LYS A 33 -3.25 5.19 -13.42
C LYS A 33 -4.67 4.62 -13.24
N SER A 34 -4.95 3.97 -12.10
CA SER A 34 -6.19 3.20 -11.89
C SER A 34 -7.08 3.70 -10.75
N GLY A 35 -6.59 4.66 -9.96
CA GLY A 35 -7.23 5.16 -8.75
C GLY A 35 -7.02 4.27 -7.52
N ASP A 36 -7.10 4.89 -6.34
CA ASP A 36 -7.00 4.25 -5.01
C ASP A 36 -8.29 3.52 -4.59
N GLN A 37 -9.31 3.46 -5.46
CA GLN A 37 -10.52 2.66 -5.23
C GLN A 37 -10.44 1.28 -5.93
N ASN A 38 -9.45 1.05 -6.81
CA ASN A 38 -9.28 -0.20 -7.57
C ASN A 38 -8.00 -0.93 -7.19
N TRP A 39 -7.89 -1.34 -5.92
CA TRP A 39 -6.74 -2.07 -5.39
C TRP A 39 -6.49 -3.42 -6.09
N VAL A 40 -7.50 -4.01 -6.72
CA VAL A 40 -7.37 -5.22 -7.53
C VAL A 40 -6.49 -4.95 -8.76
N SER A 41 -6.78 -3.88 -9.50
CA SER A 41 -5.99 -3.47 -10.66
C SER A 41 -4.57 -3.10 -10.24
N VAL A 42 -4.43 -2.31 -9.17
CA VAL A 42 -3.13 -1.89 -8.61
C VAL A 42 -2.27 -3.11 -8.24
N SER A 43 -2.85 -4.06 -7.51
CA SER A 43 -2.18 -5.32 -7.11
C SER A 43 -1.68 -6.11 -8.33
N ARG A 44 -2.49 -6.24 -9.37
CA ARG A 44 -2.09 -6.96 -10.59
C ARG A 44 -0.97 -6.25 -11.33
N ALA A 45 -1.03 -4.92 -11.41
CA ALA A 45 -0.03 -4.11 -12.09
C ALA A 45 1.34 -4.18 -11.38
N ILE A 46 1.37 -4.03 -10.06
CA ILE A 46 2.62 -4.03 -9.29
C ILE A 46 3.28 -5.41 -9.21
N LYS A 47 2.50 -6.50 -9.24
CA LYS A 47 3.04 -7.87 -9.26
C LYS A 47 3.99 -8.15 -10.42
N LEU A 48 3.87 -7.42 -11.52
CA LEU A 48 4.78 -7.51 -12.67
C LEU A 48 6.18 -6.94 -12.37
N PHE A 49 6.30 -6.13 -11.31
CA PHE A 49 7.54 -5.49 -10.87
C PHE A 49 8.01 -6.05 -9.52
N ALA A 50 7.48 -7.20 -9.12
CA ALA A 50 7.84 -7.90 -7.89
C ALA A 50 9.32 -8.28 -7.88
N ASP A 51 9.97 -8.08 -6.74
CA ASP A 51 11.33 -8.59 -6.54
C ASP A 51 11.32 -10.13 -6.40
N ALA A 52 12.44 -10.77 -6.72
CA ALA A 52 12.54 -12.22 -6.67
C ALA A 52 12.49 -12.70 -5.21
N GLY A 53 11.62 -13.68 -4.92
CA GLY A 53 11.46 -14.22 -3.57
C GLY A 53 10.39 -13.54 -2.72
N ARG A 54 9.65 -12.56 -3.26
CA ARG A 54 8.49 -11.98 -2.55
C ARG A 54 7.37 -13.03 -2.34
N PRO A 55 6.73 -13.06 -1.16
CA PRO A 55 5.57 -13.92 -0.91
C PRO A 55 4.42 -13.70 -1.90
N PRO A 56 3.58 -14.71 -2.17
CA PRO A 56 2.47 -14.60 -3.12
C PRO A 56 1.40 -13.56 -2.71
N ASP A 57 1.26 -13.28 -1.42
CA ASP A 57 0.35 -12.30 -0.83
C ASP A 57 1.00 -10.93 -0.58
N TRP A 58 2.28 -10.75 -0.92
CA TRP A 58 3.05 -9.52 -0.68
C TRP A 58 2.34 -8.27 -1.21
N PHE A 59 1.84 -8.34 -2.45
CA PHE A 59 1.06 -7.29 -3.10
C PHE A 59 -0.44 -7.53 -2.99
N SER A 60 -0.94 -8.02 -1.84
CA SER A 60 -2.38 -8.08 -1.60
C SER A 60 -3.01 -6.68 -1.69
N GLN A 61 -4.32 -6.63 -1.97
CA GLN A 61 -5.06 -5.36 -2.03
C GLN A 61 -4.90 -4.56 -0.73
N LYS A 62 -4.96 -5.25 0.41
CA LYS A 62 -4.77 -4.67 1.73
C LYS A 62 -3.36 -4.10 1.91
N HIS A 63 -2.32 -4.82 1.50
CA HIS A 63 -0.95 -4.34 1.59
C HIS A 63 -0.70 -3.14 0.68
N CYS A 64 -1.22 -3.16 -0.54
CA CYS A 64 -1.12 -2.03 -1.47
C CYS A 64 -1.80 -0.77 -0.90
N ALA A 65 -3.02 -0.92 -0.37
CA ALA A 65 -3.75 0.17 0.26
C ALA A 65 -2.99 0.75 1.46
N SER A 66 -2.56 -0.12 2.38
CA SER A 66 -1.84 0.29 3.59
C SER A 66 -0.52 0.99 3.26
N GLN A 67 0.26 0.47 2.32
CA GLN A 67 1.55 1.07 1.94
C GLN A 67 1.36 2.42 1.22
N TYR A 68 0.31 2.57 0.42
CA TYR A 68 0.02 3.82 -0.27
C TYR A 68 -0.38 4.92 0.74
N SER A 69 -1.18 4.58 1.76
CA SER A 69 -1.49 5.51 2.86
C SER A 69 -0.22 6.00 3.57
N GLU A 70 0.69 5.08 3.93
CA GLU A 70 1.96 5.44 4.58
C GLU A 70 2.83 6.36 3.69
N LEU A 71 2.84 6.13 2.38
CA LEU A 71 3.53 6.98 1.43
C LEU A 71 2.99 8.41 1.44
N LEU A 72 1.65 8.57 1.43
CA LEU A 72 1.02 9.89 1.48
C LEU A 72 1.39 10.62 2.77
N GLU A 73 1.25 9.96 3.93
CA GLU A 73 1.59 10.54 5.23
C GLU A 73 3.06 11.02 5.29
N THR A 74 3.98 10.25 4.71
CA THR A 74 5.41 10.59 4.64
C THR A 74 5.69 11.77 3.70
N THR A 75 4.93 11.91 2.61
CA THR A 75 5.11 13.01 1.65
C THR A 75 4.44 14.32 2.08
N GLU A 76 3.37 14.24 2.87
CA GLU A 76 2.60 15.40 3.32
C GLU A 76 3.20 16.10 4.54
N THR A 77 4.14 15.46 5.25
CA THR A 77 4.89 16.09 6.35
C THR A 77 6.20 16.69 5.84
N PRO A 78 6.33 18.03 5.72
CA PRO A 78 7.61 18.66 5.47
C PRO A 78 8.48 18.46 6.72
N LYS A 79 9.72 18.03 6.51
CA LYS A 79 10.70 17.84 7.58
C LYS A 79 11.60 19.06 7.72
#